data_AF-A0A920LE57-F1
#
_entry.id   AF-A0A920LE57-F1
#
_cell.length_a   1.000
_cell.length_b   1.000
_cell.length_c   1.000
_cell.angle_alpha   90.00
_cell.angle_beta   90.00
_cell.angle_gamma   90.00
#
_symmetry.space_group_name_H-M   'P 1'
#
loop_
_entity.id
_entity.type
_entity.pdbx_description
1 polymer ?
#
loop_
_entity_poly.entity_id
_entity_poly.type
_entity_poly.pdbx_seq_one_letter_code
_entity_poly.pdbx_strand_id
1 'polypeptide(L)'
;MNKLLIMKKLIIYTLLLFVSFSYGQKKELRNANKFYTSGEYSSALDLLDSSKSLFDSSDDKIKSQVMLLYGKIHTSMEDFSLAIKAFDMSRNLGISNQILSPEII
;
A
#
# COMPACT_ATOMS: atom_id res chain seq x y z
N MET A 1 22.33 11.51 -33.92
CA MET A 1 21.66 10.45 -33.13
C MET A 1 20.23 10.29 -33.63
N ASN A 2 19.77 9.08 -33.94
CA ASN A 2 18.49 8.83 -34.60
C ASN A 2 17.31 9.19 -33.68
N LYS A 3 16.39 10.06 -34.12
CA LYS A 3 15.21 10.52 -33.34
C LYS A 3 14.34 9.35 -32.85
N LEU A 4 14.20 8.29 -33.65
CA LEU A 4 13.46 7.09 -33.28
C LEU A 4 14.10 6.38 -32.08
N LEU A 5 15.44 6.40 -32.01
CA LEU A 5 16.22 5.76 -30.96
C LEU A 5 16.15 6.55 -29.65
N ILE A 6 16.00 7.88 -29.72
CA ILE A 6 15.78 8.76 -28.56
C ILE A 6 14.38 8.54 -27.97
N MET A 7 13.33 8.48 -28.79
CA MET A 7 11.96 8.25 -28.33
C MET A 7 11.77 6.88 -27.67
N LYS A 8 12.36 5.82 -28.24
CA LYS A 8 12.33 4.48 -27.62
C LYS A 8 12.98 4.46 -26.24
N LYS A 9 14.12 5.15 -26.07
CA LYS A 9 14.80 5.28 -24.76
C LYS A 9 13.93 6.02 -23.74
N LEU A 10 13.27 7.11 -24.14
CA LEU A 10 12.37 7.87 -23.26
C LEU A 10 11.18 7.03 -22.77
N ILE A 11 10.56 6.23 -23.65
CA ILE A 11 9.48 5.31 -23.27
C ILE A 11 9.97 4.30 -22.23
N ILE A 12 11.16 3.71 -22.46
CA ILE A 12 11.76 2.73 -21.55
C ILE A 12 12.07 3.36 -20.19
N TYR A 13 12.66 4.55 -20.14
CA TYR A 13 12.94 5.24 -18.87
C TYR A 13 11.68 5.61 -18.10
N THR A 14 10.63 6.04 -18.82
CA THR A 14 9.34 6.35 -18.21
C THR A 14 8.70 5.09 -17.61
N LEU A 15 8.74 3.97 -18.33
CA LEU A 15 8.24 2.69 -17.83
C LEU A 15 9.02 2.19 -16.60
N LEU A 16 10.35 2.30 -16.62
CA LEU A 16 11.21 1.94 -15.48
C LEU A 16 10.85 2.75 -14.22
N LEU A 17 10.61 4.05 -14.36
CA LEU A 17 10.18 4.90 -13.25
C LEU A 17 8.84 4.45 -12.63
N PHE A 18 7.85 4.10 -13.46
CA PHE A 18 6.56 3.59 -12.98
C PHE A 18 6.69 2.25 -12.24
N VAL A 19 7.56 1.36 -12.72
CA VAL A 19 7.81 0.07 -12.07
C VAL A 19 8.47 0.30 -10.71
N SER A 20 9.50 1.16 -10.63
CA SER A 20 10.18 1.48 -9.37
C SER A 20 9.23 2.03 -8.29
N PHE A 21 8.24 2.84 -8.67
CA PHE A 21 7.26 3.40 -7.73
C PHE A 21 6.37 2.30 -7.11
N SER A 22 5.93 1.34 -7.92
CA SER A 22 5.11 0.20 -7.49
C SER A 22 5.84 -0.75 -6.53
N TYR A 23 7.17 -0.82 -6.62
CA TYR A 23 7.98 -1.63 -5.69
C TYR A 23 8.18 -0.95 -4.34
N GLY A 24 8.21 0.39 -4.28
CA GLY A 24 8.36 1.14 -3.03
C GLY A 24 7.24 0.85 -2.04
N GLN A 25 5.98 1.01 -2.47
CA GLN A 25 4.81 0.82 -1.59
C GLN A 25 4.74 -0.61 -1.02
N LYS A 26 4.99 -1.63 -1.85
CA LYS A 26 4.99 -3.03 -1.41
C LYS A 26 6.13 -3.35 -0.46
N LYS A 27 7.31 -2.73 -0.68
CA LYS A 27 8.47 -2.90 0.18
C LYS A 27 8.22 -2.32 1.57
N GLU A 28 7.72 -1.10 1.66
CA GLU A 28 7.46 -0.46 2.96
C GLU A 28 6.36 -1.17 3.75
N LEU A 29 5.27 -1.58 3.08
CA LEU A 29 4.24 -2.41 3.72
C LEU A 29 4.82 -3.73 4.27
N ARG A 30 5.69 -4.40 3.51
CA ARG A 30 6.36 -5.62 3.97
C ARG A 30 7.28 -5.36 5.16
N ASN A 31 8.00 -4.24 5.18
CA ASN A 31 8.86 -3.88 6.30
C ASN A 31 8.05 -3.57 7.56
N ALA A 32 6.95 -2.82 7.45
CA ALA A 32 6.05 -2.55 8.56
C ALA A 32 5.46 -3.86 9.12
N ASN A 33 5.08 -4.79 8.23
CA ASN A 33 4.59 -6.09 8.66
C ASN A 33 5.66 -6.92 9.38
N LYS A 34 6.96 -6.76 9.07
CA LYS A 34 8.04 -7.41 9.82
C LYS A 34 8.11 -6.89 11.25
N PHE A 35 8.07 -5.57 11.45
CA PHE A 35 8.01 -4.97 12.78
C PHE A 35 6.80 -5.49 13.57
N TYR A 36 5.62 -5.52 12.94
CA TYR A 36 4.43 -6.11 13.56
C TYR A 36 4.64 -7.58 13.98
N THR A 37 5.19 -8.42 13.10
CA THR A 37 5.44 -9.84 13.45
C THR A 37 6.49 -10.03 14.54
N SER A 38 7.41 -9.06 14.71
CA SER A 38 8.38 -9.05 15.80
C SER A 38 7.83 -8.49 17.11
N GLY A 39 6.58 -8.00 17.14
CA GLY A 39 6.00 -7.34 18.31
C GLY A 39 6.41 -5.87 18.48
N GLU A 40 7.14 -5.30 17.51
CA GLU A 40 7.61 -3.92 17.52
C GLU A 40 6.52 -2.97 16.97
N TYR A 41 5.41 -2.87 17.68
CA TYR A 41 4.20 -2.19 17.21
C TYR A 41 4.38 -0.69 16.93
N SER A 42 5.11 0.02 17.79
CA SER A 42 5.42 1.45 17.58
C SER A 42 6.23 1.65 16.30
N SER A 43 7.29 0.86 16.10
CA SER A 43 8.12 0.90 14.89
C SER A 43 7.32 0.59 13.62
N ALA A 44 6.35 -0.32 13.72
CA ALA A 44 5.45 -0.62 12.61
C ALA A 44 4.57 0.59 12.25
N LEU A 45 3.98 1.27 13.25
CA LEU A 45 3.18 2.49 13.05
C LEU A 45 4.04 3.62 12.49
N ASP A 46 5.20 3.88 13.09
CA ASP A 46 6.11 4.94 12.65
C ASP A 46 6.46 4.79 11.16
N LEU A 47 6.74 3.56 10.71
CA LEU A 47 7.04 3.29 9.31
C LEU A 47 5.81 3.47 8.39
N LEU A 48 4.62 3.11 8.88
CA LEU A 48 3.39 3.32 8.13
C LEU A 48 3.08 4.82 7.97
N ASP A 49 3.22 5.59 9.05
CA ASP A 49 2.98 7.03 9.09
C ASP A 49 4.02 7.80 8.26
N SER A 50 5.31 7.47 8.37
CA SER A 50 6.37 8.10 7.58
C SER A 50 6.21 7.83 6.08
N SER A 51 5.56 6.71 5.73
CA SER A 51 5.31 6.29 4.35
C SER A 51 3.89 6.64 3.87
N LYS A 52 3.13 7.43 4.64
CA LYS A 52 1.72 7.72 4.36
C LYS A 52 1.46 8.28 2.96
N SER A 53 2.30 9.22 2.49
CA SER A 53 2.14 9.82 1.16
C SER A 53 2.27 8.79 0.03
N LEU A 54 3.16 7.80 0.20
CA LEU A 54 3.34 6.69 -0.74
C LEU A 54 2.08 5.81 -0.78
N PHE A 55 1.51 5.49 0.38
CA PHE A 55 0.29 4.69 0.47
C PHE A 55 -0.96 5.43 -0.01
N ASP A 56 -1.09 6.72 0.28
CA ASP A 56 -2.22 7.55 -0.17
C ASP A 56 -2.26 7.65 -1.72
N SER A 57 -1.09 7.56 -2.37
CA SER A 57 -0.97 7.48 -3.84
C SER A 57 -1.14 6.08 -4.44
N SER A 58 -1.21 5.03 -3.61
CA SER A 58 -1.32 3.64 -4.07
C SER A 58 -2.75 3.29 -4.51
N ASP A 59 -2.89 2.14 -5.19
CA ASP A 59 -4.19 1.54 -5.49
C ASP A 59 -4.97 1.11 -4.23
N ASP A 60 -6.28 0.91 -4.37
CA ASP A 60 -7.18 0.55 -3.27
C ASP A 60 -6.78 -0.77 -2.60
N LYS A 61 -6.16 -1.69 -3.35
CA LYS A 61 -5.71 -2.98 -2.82
C LYS A 61 -4.57 -2.78 -1.82
N ILE A 62 -3.57 -1.96 -2.15
CA ILE A 62 -2.47 -1.64 -1.23
C ILE A 62 -3.00 -0.84 -0.03
N LYS A 63 -3.85 0.16 -0.27
CA LYS A 63 -4.47 0.94 0.82
C LYS A 63 -5.25 0.05 1.78
N SER A 64 -6.03 -0.92 1.25
CA SER A 64 -6.76 -1.90 2.05
C SER A 64 -5.82 -2.74 2.92
N GLN A 65 -4.70 -3.19 2.37
CA GLN A 65 -3.69 -3.97 3.11
C GLN A 65 -2.99 -3.14 4.20
N VAL A 66 -2.70 -1.87 3.93
CA VAL A 66 -2.14 -0.94 4.92
C VAL A 66 -3.12 -0.74 6.09
N MET A 67 -4.38 -0.46 5.79
CA MET A 67 -5.43 -0.30 6.80
C MET A 67 -5.68 -1.60 7.58
N LEU A 68 -5.57 -2.76 6.93
CA LEU A 68 -5.64 -4.06 7.62
C LEU A 68 -4.51 -4.19 8.64
N LEU A 69 -3.28 -3.81 8.26
CA LEU A 69 -2.13 -3.87 9.15
C LEU A 69 -2.27 -2.87 10.33
N TYR A 70 -2.72 -1.63 10.09
CA TYR A 70 -3.07 -0.69 11.17
C TYR A 70 -4.05 -1.30 12.15
N GLY A 71 -5.12 -1.93 11.65
CA GLY A 71 -6.13 -2.57 12.50
C GLY A 71 -5.53 -3.67 13.37
N LYS A 72 -4.67 -4.51 12.80
CA LYS A 72 -3.96 -5.56 13.53
C LYS A 72 -3.01 -5.00 14.59
N ILE A 73 -2.27 -3.94 14.28
CA ILE A 73 -1.34 -3.30 15.23
C ILE A 73 -2.13 -2.71 16.40
N HIS A 74 -3.16 -1.90 16.14
CA HIS A 74 -3.98 -1.32 17.21
C HIS A 74 -4.75 -2.37 18.01
N THR A 75 -5.13 -3.51 17.41
CA THR A 75 -5.68 -4.65 18.17
C THR A 75 -4.64 -5.20 19.15
N SER A 76 -3.39 -5.38 18.71
CA SER A 76 -2.30 -5.85 19.58
C SER A 76 -1.91 -4.84 20.67
N MET A 77 -2.17 -3.55 20.45
CA MET A 77 -1.97 -2.47 21.42
C MET A 77 -3.23 -2.18 22.27
N GLU A 78 -4.31 -2.95 22.10
CA GLU A 78 -5.59 -2.78 22.80
C GLU A 78 -6.33 -1.46 22.50
N ASP A 79 -5.92 -0.74 21.44
CA ASP A 79 -6.57 0.47 20.92
C ASP A 79 -7.77 0.11 20.03
N PHE A 80 -8.76 -0.58 20.59
CA PHE A 80 -9.86 -1.16 19.79
C PHE A 80 -10.67 -0.15 18.98
N SER A 81 -10.79 1.10 19.44
CA SER A 81 -11.47 2.17 18.69
C SER A 81 -10.76 2.45 17.36
N LEU A 82 -9.42 2.53 17.38
CA LEU A 82 -8.61 2.74 16.17
C LEU A 82 -8.58 1.47 15.31
N ALA A 83 -8.52 0.30 15.95
CA ALA A 83 -8.56 -0.97 15.24
C ALA A 83 -9.83 -1.13 14.39
N ILE A 84 -11.01 -0.87 14.97
CA ILE A 84 -12.30 -0.95 14.28
C ILE A 84 -12.34 0.01 13.08
N LYS A 85 -11.95 1.27 13.28
CA LYS A 85 -11.90 2.27 12.20
C LYS A 85 -10.99 1.81 11.05
N ALA A 86 -9.83 1.27 11.37
CA ALA A 86 -8.88 0.77 10.39
C ALA A 86 -9.43 -0.45 9.63
N PHE A 87 -10.07 -1.40 10.31
CA PHE A 87 -10.72 -2.54 9.65
C PHE A 87 -11.89 -2.12 8.76
N ASP A 88 -12.69 -1.14 9.17
CA ASP A 88 -13.78 -0.61 8.34
C ASP A 88 -13.25 0.04 7.06
N MET A 89 -12.20 0.87 7.18
CA MET A 89 -11.54 1.45 6.02
C MET A 89 -10.95 0.37 5.10
N SER A 90 -10.28 -0.63 5.67
CA SER A 90 -9.72 -1.77 4.93
C SER A 90 -10.78 -2.52 4.14
N ARG A 91 -11.92 -2.83 4.78
CA ARG A 91 -13.06 -3.50 4.15
C ARG A 91 -13.66 -2.66 3.02
N ASN A 92 -13.90 -1.37 3.24
CA ASN A 92 -14.51 -0.49 2.24
C ASN A 92 -13.63 -0.39 0.98
N LEU A 93 -12.32 -0.28 1.14
CA LEU A 93 -11.35 -0.30 0.03
C LEU A 93 -11.28 -1.67 -0.67
N GLY A 94 -11.46 -2.76 0.08
CA GLY A 94 -11.54 -4.12 -0.48
C GLY A 94 -12.78 -4.32 -1.36
N ILE A 95 -13.93 -3.79 -0.95
CA ILE A 95 -15.21 -3.90 -1.66
C ILE A 95 -15.22 -3.04 -2.94
N SER A 96 -14.58 -1.87 -2.93
CA SER A 96 -14.39 -1.00 -4.11
C SER A 96 -13.89 -1.79 -5.34
N ASN A 97 -12.95 -2.72 -5.13
CA ASN A 97 -12.39 -3.56 -6.19
C ASN A 97 -13.34 -4.67 -6.68
N GLN A 98 -14.28 -5.14 -5.86
CA GLN A 98 -15.26 -6.18 -6.26
C GLN A 98 -16.42 -5.60 -7.09
N ILE A 99 -16.85 -4.37 -6.81
CA ILE A 99 -17.93 -3.71 -7.55
C ILE A 99 -17.50 -3.37 -8.98
N LEU A 100 -16.20 -3.08 -9.20
CA LEU A 100 -15.64 -2.80 -10.53
C LEU A 100 -15.34 -4.06 -11.36
N SER A 101 -15.47 -5.24 -10.75
CA SER A 101 -15.49 -6.53 -11.41
C SER A 101 -16.91 -7.11 -11.29
N PRO A 102 -17.94 -6.53 -11.93
CA PRO A 102 -19.09 -7.36 -12.24
C PRO A 102 -18.52 -8.42 -13.17
N GLU A 103 -18.53 -9.66 -12.69
CA GLU A 103 -18.27 -10.80 -13.54
C GLU A 103 -19.06 -10.60 -14.83
N ILE A 104 -18.36 -10.78 -15.94
CA ILE A 104 -18.97 -11.11 -17.22
C ILE A 104 -19.79 -12.38 -16.92
N ILE A 105 -21.07 -12.22 -16.61
CA ILE A 105 -22.10 -13.25 -16.62
C ILE A 105 -23.07 -12.87 -17.72
#